data_AF-A0A511KMG7-F1
#
_entry.id   AF-A0A511KMG7-F1
#
_cell.length_a   1.000
_cell.length_b   1.000
_cell.length_c   1.000
_cell.angle_alpha   90.00
_cell.angle_beta   90.00
_cell.angle_gamma   90.00
#
_symmetry.space_group_name_H-M   'P 1'
#
loop_
_entity.id
_entity.type
_entity.pdbx_description
1 polymer ?
#
loop_
_entity_poly.entity_id
_entity_poly.type
_entity_poly.pdbx_seq_one_letter_code
_entity_poly.pdbx_strand_id
1 'polypeptide(L)'
;MHIVTASHPPGLSFLSRQYSNPLLLTPPHLPLARLHCLMSKRTASSTSFGSSNTPSAKRASLNAYFPSTTGPPKPPSPIVSSDPLTDRSSTFIAHAAPCTNHTQAQTLQNHVRNLRTTTHPVECTHEIMAYRCMGLKPGKTGLDSEADWKVEINGDDDGEKGGSTIIKEVLTQEGGVDVAIVVSRLYGGVMLGPVRFNHIRACASQALSRLLSAQNLSNLLARLASLDVEIASYSSSPVKPAPKDQYAALDEAKAERLVKAREKRLELLVKKRRQEEEELWREVERQEAEGNSKPVEKAEGAGEREDEAQNASSQVYEALAQAAVDDASAQGAGFLPEDNGAVEVGTGVVASRAERARK
;
A
#
# COMPACT_ATOMS: atom_id res chain seq x y z
N MET A 1 0.54 2.49 75.88
CA MET A 1 1.05 1.97 77.16
C MET A 1 -0.02 1.10 77.79
N HIS A 2 0.08 -0.22 77.65
CA HIS A 2 -0.39 -1.23 78.60
C HIS A 2 0.33 -2.54 78.23
N ILE A 3 0.70 -3.28 79.26
CA ILE A 3 1.78 -4.26 79.36
C ILE A 3 1.15 -5.59 79.80
N VAL A 4 1.58 -6.72 79.17
CA VAL A 4 1.70 -8.10 79.73
C VAL A 4 0.37 -8.87 79.89
N THR A 5 0.17 -10.16 79.54
CA THR A 5 0.88 -11.46 79.71
C THR A 5 0.46 -12.45 78.58
N ALA A 6 1.34 -13.19 77.89
CA ALA A 6 1.91 -14.52 78.20
C ALA A 6 0.93 -15.71 78.35
N SER A 7 0.98 -16.69 77.43
CA SER A 7 0.94 -18.15 77.73
C SER A 7 1.20 -19.04 76.48
N HIS A 8 2.34 -19.74 76.49
CA HIS A 8 2.61 -21.05 75.82
C HIS A 8 2.32 -22.19 76.85
N PRO A 9 2.55 -23.52 76.62
CA PRO A 9 2.85 -24.41 75.46
C PRO A 9 1.91 -25.67 75.51
N PRO A 10 2.27 -26.96 75.20
CA PRO A 10 3.29 -27.63 74.36
C PRO A 10 2.64 -28.54 73.27
N GLY A 11 3.28 -28.94 72.16
CA GLY A 11 4.48 -29.78 72.03
C GLY A 11 4.06 -31.21 71.62
N LEU A 12 4.48 -31.68 70.43
CA LEU A 12 4.64 -33.10 70.08
C LEU A 12 5.46 -33.21 68.78
N SER A 13 6.16 -34.32 68.65
CA SER A 13 7.49 -34.45 68.06
C SER A 13 7.60 -35.65 67.10
N PHE A 14 8.67 -35.70 66.29
CA PHE A 14 9.18 -36.83 65.47
C PHE A 14 8.31 -37.23 64.26
N LEU A 15 8.83 -37.51 63.05
CA LEU A 15 9.95 -38.38 62.71
C LEU A 15 10.83 -37.87 61.56
N SER A 16 12.11 -38.20 61.72
CA SER A 16 13.18 -38.29 60.72
C SER A 16 12.94 -39.44 59.73
N ARG A 17 13.32 -39.25 58.45
CA ARG A 17 13.86 -40.33 57.62
C ARG A 17 14.86 -39.79 56.60
N GLN A 18 16.13 -39.95 56.94
CA GLN A 18 17.22 -40.05 55.98
C GLN A 18 17.14 -41.39 55.24
N TYR A 19 17.47 -41.40 53.96
CA TYR A 19 18.08 -42.57 53.30
C TYR A 19 19.16 -42.10 52.33
N SER A 20 20.34 -42.67 52.52
CA SER A 20 21.55 -42.45 51.75
C SER A 20 21.60 -43.39 50.52
N ASN A 21 22.21 -42.86 49.46
CA ASN A 21 22.91 -43.49 48.31
C ASN A 21 23.71 -44.78 48.67
N PRO A 22 24.21 -45.64 47.73
CA PRO A 22 25.04 -45.17 46.59
C PRO A 22 25.32 -46.13 45.35
N LEU A 23 26.17 -45.62 44.42
CA LEU A 23 27.05 -46.30 43.40
C LEU A 23 26.37 -47.08 42.25
N LEU A 24 26.86 -47.20 41.00
CA LEU A 24 28.07 -46.85 40.22
C LEU A 24 27.74 -47.19 38.74
N LEU A 25 28.37 -46.52 37.77
CA LEU A 25 29.14 -47.06 36.62
C LEU A 25 29.00 -46.21 35.33
N THR A 26 30.14 -45.73 34.86
CA THR A 26 30.40 -45.07 33.55
C THR A 26 31.52 -45.86 32.83
N PRO A 27 31.96 -45.43 31.63
CA PRO A 27 31.54 -45.78 30.26
C PRO A 27 32.59 -46.74 29.60
N PRO A 28 32.66 -46.91 28.25
CA PRO A 28 33.60 -46.04 27.51
C PRO A 28 33.36 -45.83 25.98
N HIS A 29 34.01 -44.77 25.49
CA HIS A 29 34.74 -44.61 24.21
C HIS A 29 34.01 -44.36 22.85
N LEU A 30 34.28 -43.16 22.29
CA LEU A 30 34.18 -42.77 20.87
C LEU A 30 35.23 -43.49 20.00
N PRO A 31 35.16 -43.45 18.66
CA PRO A 31 36.22 -42.65 18.02
C PRO A 31 35.74 -41.80 16.85
N LEU A 32 36.45 -40.67 16.70
CA LEU A 32 36.53 -39.85 15.50
C LEU A 32 36.94 -40.70 14.29
N ALA A 33 36.18 -40.61 13.19
CA ALA A 33 36.67 -40.95 11.87
C ALA A 33 36.80 -39.67 11.02
N ARG A 34 38.05 -39.39 10.65
CA ARG A 34 38.50 -38.34 9.73
C ARG A 34 38.04 -38.60 8.29
N LEU A 35 37.92 -37.49 7.56
CA LEU A 35 37.87 -37.36 6.11
C LEU A 35 38.62 -38.44 5.33
N HIS A 36 37.95 -39.01 4.32
CA HIS A 36 38.55 -39.17 2.99
C HIS A 36 37.44 -39.10 1.93
N CYS A 37 37.25 -37.90 1.36
CA CYS A 37 36.47 -37.69 0.16
C CYS A 37 37.27 -38.26 -1.02
N LEU A 38 36.85 -39.40 -1.54
CA LEU A 38 37.42 -39.98 -2.76
C LEU A 38 37.05 -39.10 -3.97
N MET A 39 38.09 -38.56 -4.59
CA MET A 39 38.03 -37.88 -5.88
C MET A 39 37.49 -38.84 -6.95
N SER A 40 36.30 -38.54 -7.48
CA SER A 40 35.90 -39.04 -8.80
C SER A 40 36.14 -37.93 -9.81
N LYS A 41 37.28 -38.02 -10.50
CA LYS A 41 37.61 -37.20 -11.67
C LYS A 41 36.54 -37.46 -12.74
N ARG A 42 35.73 -36.45 -13.08
CA ARG A 42 35.09 -36.35 -14.39
C ARG A 42 35.62 -35.10 -15.07
N THR A 43 36.35 -35.36 -16.15
CA THR A 43 36.82 -34.41 -17.13
C THR A 43 35.61 -33.76 -17.81
N ALA A 44 35.49 -32.44 -17.71
CA ALA A 44 34.69 -31.66 -18.64
C ALA A 44 35.54 -30.48 -19.11
N SER A 45 35.75 -30.48 -20.42
CA SER A 45 36.58 -29.59 -21.22
C SER A 45 36.24 -28.12 -21.02
N SER A 46 37.29 -27.32 -20.83
CA SER A 46 37.27 -25.87 -20.88
C SER A 46 37.01 -25.36 -22.30
N THR A 47 35.88 -24.71 -22.51
CA THR A 47 35.69 -23.73 -23.59
C THR A 47 35.42 -22.38 -22.95
N SER A 48 36.49 -21.63 -22.71
CA SER A 48 36.44 -20.25 -22.22
C SER A 48 36.01 -19.33 -23.37
N PHE A 49 34.74 -18.95 -23.41
CA PHE A 49 34.31 -17.73 -24.10
C PHE A 49 34.34 -16.59 -23.08
N GLY A 50 35.22 -15.62 -23.31
CA GLY A 50 35.35 -14.42 -22.49
C GLY A 50 34.06 -13.62 -22.53
N SER A 51 33.32 -13.63 -21.42
CA SER A 51 32.21 -12.72 -21.20
C SER A 51 32.72 -11.53 -20.40
N SER A 52 32.60 -10.35 -20.99
CA SER A 52 32.89 -9.07 -20.38
C SER A 52 32.06 -8.90 -19.11
N ASN A 53 32.74 -8.79 -17.96
CA ASN A 53 32.11 -8.44 -16.69
C ASN A 53 31.65 -6.98 -16.74
N THR A 54 30.44 -6.75 -17.25
CA THR A 54 29.63 -5.60 -16.86
C THR A 54 28.70 -6.06 -15.74
N PRO A 55 28.61 -5.36 -14.60
CA PRO A 55 27.69 -5.72 -13.53
C PRO A 55 26.26 -5.47 -14.03
N SER A 56 25.63 -6.52 -14.58
CA SER A 56 24.22 -6.53 -14.93
C SER A 56 23.42 -6.26 -13.65
N ALA A 57 22.73 -5.11 -13.60
CA ALA A 57 21.79 -4.80 -12.53
C ALA A 57 20.83 -5.98 -12.39
N LYS A 58 20.80 -6.59 -11.20
CA LYS A 58 19.96 -7.76 -10.90
C LYS A 58 18.51 -7.42 -11.28
N ARG A 59 18.03 -7.89 -12.43
CA ARG A 59 16.60 -7.83 -12.78
C ARG A 59 15.89 -8.56 -11.64
N ALA A 60 15.08 -7.82 -10.88
CA ALA A 60 14.26 -8.41 -9.83
C ALA A 60 13.43 -9.51 -10.47
N SER A 61 13.65 -10.77 -10.06
CA SER A 61 12.82 -11.87 -10.53
C SER A 61 11.39 -11.63 -10.06
N LEU A 62 10.39 -12.09 -10.81
CA LEU A 62 8.98 -11.98 -10.39
C LEU A 62 8.73 -12.57 -8.99
N ASN A 63 9.57 -13.52 -8.55
CA ASN A 63 9.56 -14.06 -7.19
C ASN A 63 9.85 -13.01 -6.10
N ALA A 64 10.50 -11.88 -6.43
CA ALA A 64 10.64 -10.76 -5.50
C ALA A 64 9.31 -10.02 -5.25
N TYR A 65 8.37 -10.09 -6.21
CA TYR A 65 7.04 -9.48 -6.11
C TYR A 65 6.01 -10.42 -5.49
N PHE A 66 6.21 -11.74 -5.59
CA PHE A 66 5.39 -12.76 -4.95
C PHE A 66 6.22 -13.44 -3.86
N PRO A 67 6.29 -12.87 -2.63
CA PRO A 67 7.02 -13.53 -1.56
C PRO A 67 6.46 -14.93 -1.38
N SER A 68 7.38 -15.88 -1.26
CA SER A 68 7.10 -17.30 -1.01
C SER A 68 6.13 -17.48 0.16
N THR A 69 5.56 -18.68 0.29
CA THR A 69 4.55 -19.15 1.26
C THR A 69 4.66 -18.64 2.71
N THR A 70 5.80 -18.06 3.12
CA THR A 70 6.07 -17.46 4.43
C THR A 70 5.86 -15.95 4.54
N GLY A 71 5.45 -15.25 3.47
CA GLY A 71 5.17 -13.81 3.49
C GLY A 71 6.40 -12.90 3.64
N PRO A 72 6.20 -11.58 3.66
CA PRO A 72 7.30 -10.62 3.80
C PRO A 72 7.94 -10.73 5.20
N PRO A 73 9.27 -10.52 5.31
CA PRO A 73 10.00 -10.66 6.57
C PRO A 73 9.72 -9.55 7.58
N LYS A 74 9.16 -8.42 7.14
CA LYS A 74 8.82 -7.27 7.97
C LYS A 74 7.33 -6.95 7.80
N PRO A 75 6.62 -6.61 8.88
CA PRO A 75 5.22 -6.20 8.75
C PRO A 75 5.10 -4.88 7.97
N PRO A 76 3.92 -4.63 7.38
CA PRO A 76 3.64 -3.36 6.71
C PRO A 76 3.78 -2.16 7.67
N SER A 77 4.17 -1.01 7.11
CA SER A 77 4.31 0.25 7.84
C SER A 77 3.22 1.25 7.43
N PRO A 78 2.80 2.16 8.32
CA PRO A 78 3.29 2.37 9.68
C PRO A 78 2.74 1.34 10.67
N ILE A 79 3.50 1.03 11.72
CA ILE A 79 3.00 0.31 12.89
C ILE A 79 2.77 1.34 13.98
N VAL A 80 1.55 1.39 14.52
CA VAL A 80 1.15 2.37 15.52
C VAL A 80 0.65 1.64 16.75
N SER A 81 1.03 2.15 17.93
CA SER A 81 0.73 1.49 19.20
C SER A 81 -0.30 2.29 19.99
N SER A 82 -1.13 1.62 20.77
CA SER A 82 -1.93 2.23 21.83
C SER A 82 -1.03 2.70 22.98
N ASP A 83 -1.61 3.43 23.93
CA ASP A 83 -0.98 3.62 25.22
C ASP A 83 -1.10 2.31 26.03
N PRO A 84 -0.16 2.05 26.95
CA PRO A 84 -0.28 0.93 27.87
C PRO A 84 -1.43 1.13 28.85
N LEU A 85 -2.28 0.11 29.00
CA LEU A 85 -3.34 0.06 29.99
C LEU A 85 -3.00 -1.00 31.03
N THR A 86 -2.91 -0.61 32.31
CA THR A 86 -2.62 -1.54 33.41
C THR A 86 -3.80 -1.66 34.39
N ASP A 87 -4.18 -2.90 34.72
CA ASP A 87 -5.18 -3.26 35.75
C ASP A 87 -4.68 -4.47 36.53
N ARG A 88 -4.61 -4.36 37.88
CA ARG A 88 -4.15 -5.41 38.79
C ARG A 88 -2.86 -6.07 38.30
N SER A 89 -1.87 -5.23 37.99
CA SER A 89 -0.56 -5.58 37.45
C SER A 89 -0.55 -6.27 36.08
N SER A 90 -1.71 -6.51 35.47
CA SER A 90 -1.78 -6.96 34.08
C SER A 90 -1.72 -5.75 33.17
N THR A 91 -0.91 -5.81 32.12
CA THR A 91 -0.75 -4.69 31.17
C THR A 91 -1.17 -5.12 29.77
N PHE A 92 -1.84 -4.20 29.06
CA PHE A 92 -2.36 -4.38 27.71
C PHE A 92 -1.80 -3.28 26.81
N ILE A 93 -1.28 -3.67 25.64
CA ILE A 93 -0.88 -2.75 24.57
C ILE A 93 -1.37 -3.33 23.26
N ALA A 94 -1.92 -2.48 22.39
CA ALA A 94 -2.27 -2.85 21.03
C ALA A 94 -1.29 -2.25 20.03
N HIS A 95 -1.01 -3.00 18.97
CA HIS A 95 -0.24 -2.58 17.81
C HIS A 95 -1.09 -2.81 16.55
N ALA A 96 -1.29 -1.76 15.77
CA ALA A 96 -2.04 -1.81 14.52
C ALA A 96 -1.13 -1.51 13.33
N ALA A 97 -1.34 -2.21 12.22
CA ALA A 97 -0.64 -1.95 10.97
C ALA A 97 -1.55 -2.22 9.75
N PRO A 98 -1.24 -1.63 8.57
CA PRO A 98 -1.90 -2.01 7.33
C PRO A 98 -1.72 -3.51 7.07
N CYS A 99 -2.71 -4.14 6.45
CA CYS A 99 -2.70 -5.58 6.20
C CYS A 99 -3.59 -5.93 5.01
N THR A 100 -3.01 -6.49 3.95
CA THR A 100 -3.77 -6.92 2.75
C THR A 100 -4.06 -8.41 2.69
N ASN A 101 -3.50 -9.22 3.61
CA ASN A 101 -3.73 -10.66 3.66
C ASN A 101 -3.36 -11.26 5.01
N HIS A 102 -3.79 -12.50 5.25
CA HIS A 102 -3.50 -13.23 6.48
C HIS A 102 -2.00 -13.32 6.81
N THR A 103 -1.15 -13.49 5.81
CA THR A 103 0.30 -13.66 6.03
C THR A 103 0.92 -12.39 6.60
N GLN A 104 0.51 -11.20 6.15
CA GLN A 104 0.95 -9.93 6.74
C GLN A 104 0.47 -9.78 8.20
N ALA A 105 -0.74 -10.23 8.52
CA ALA A 105 -1.23 -10.23 9.90
C ALA A 105 -0.38 -11.14 10.80
N GLN A 106 0.01 -12.33 10.32
CA GLN A 106 0.94 -13.21 11.03
C GLN A 106 2.34 -12.60 11.15
N THR A 107 2.85 -11.94 10.11
CA THR A 107 4.11 -11.21 10.17
C THR A 107 4.07 -10.11 11.24
N LEU A 108 2.94 -9.40 11.38
CA LEU A 108 2.74 -8.41 12.44
C LEU A 108 2.74 -9.06 13.83
N GLN A 109 1.98 -10.14 14.02
CA GLN A 109 1.92 -10.87 15.29
C GLN A 109 3.31 -11.38 15.71
N ASN A 110 4.07 -11.95 14.77
CA ASN A 110 5.44 -12.38 14.99
C ASN A 110 6.38 -11.21 15.28
N HIS A 111 6.20 -10.09 14.59
CA HIS A 111 6.99 -8.88 14.85
C HIS A 111 6.75 -8.36 16.28
N VAL A 112 5.49 -8.24 16.70
CA VAL A 112 5.10 -7.80 18.04
C VAL A 112 5.62 -8.75 19.12
N ARG A 113 5.49 -10.06 18.93
CA ARG A 113 6.07 -11.06 19.84
C ARG A 113 7.58 -10.88 20.04
N ASN A 114 8.28 -10.39 19.02
CA ASN A 114 9.72 -10.14 19.06
C ASN A 114 10.10 -8.69 19.42
N LEU A 115 9.13 -7.77 19.52
CA LEU A 115 9.34 -6.39 19.94
C LEU A 115 9.58 -6.35 21.45
N ARG A 116 10.81 -6.67 21.86
CA ARG A 116 11.29 -6.43 23.22
C ARG A 116 11.42 -4.92 23.42
N THR A 117 10.40 -4.29 23.98
CA THR A 117 10.41 -2.86 24.30
C THR A 117 11.08 -2.63 25.66
N THR A 118 11.63 -1.44 25.89
CA THR A 118 12.19 -1.06 27.21
C THR A 118 11.11 -1.07 28.30
N THR A 119 9.85 -0.87 27.91
CA THR A 119 8.65 -0.94 28.77
C THR A 119 8.18 -2.37 29.05
N HIS A 120 8.46 -3.33 28.15
CA HIS A 120 8.14 -4.75 28.31
C HIS A 120 9.35 -5.64 28.01
N PRO A 121 10.30 -5.74 28.97
CA PRO A 121 11.49 -6.57 28.82
C PRO A 121 11.21 -8.08 28.94
N VAL A 122 9.97 -8.46 29.28
CA VAL A 122 9.53 -9.84 29.53
C VAL A 122 8.58 -10.25 28.41
N GLU A 123 8.66 -11.53 28.02
CA GLU A 123 7.74 -12.14 27.06
C GLU A 123 6.28 -11.98 27.52
N CYS A 124 5.44 -11.50 26.60
CA CYS A 124 4.02 -11.35 26.87
C CYS A 124 3.36 -12.72 27.04
N THR A 125 2.33 -12.77 27.88
CA THR A 125 1.60 -14.02 28.13
C THR A 125 0.75 -14.42 26.92
N HIS A 126 0.17 -13.42 26.23
CA HIS A 126 -0.68 -13.61 25.06
C HIS A 126 -0.45 -12.49 24.04
N GLU A 127 -0.39 -12.83 22.76
CA GLU A 127 -0.30 -11.95 21.60
C GLU A 127 -1.52 -12.18 20.69
N ILE A 128 -2.64 -11.59 21.09
CA ILE A 128 -3.95 -11.80 20.48
C ILE A 128 -4.01 -11.04 19.16
N MET A 129 -4.32 -11.69 18.06
CA MET A 129 -4.34 -11.06 16.74
C MET A 129 -5.72 -11.14 16.10
N ALA A 130 -6.13 -10.07 15.42
CA ALA A 130 -7.17 -10.16 14.41
C ALA A 130 -6.89 -9.21 13.25
N TYR A 131 -7.44 -9.54 12.08
CA TYR A 131 -7.34 -8.71 10.90
C TYR A 131 -8.66 -8.72 10.13
N ARG A 132 -8.85 -7.66 9.35
CA ARG A 132 -9.96 -7.49 8.43
C ARG A 132 -9.42 -6.89 7.14
N CYS A 133 -9.44 -7.62 6.04
CA CYS A 133 -8.88 -7.18 4.77
C CYS A 133 -9.74 -7.61 3.57
N MET A 134 -9.60 -6.89 2.47
CA MET A 134 -10.19 -7.26 1.19
C MET A 134 -9.37 -8.37 0.55
N GLY A 135 -10.06 -9.43 0.12
CA GLY A 135 -9.46 -10.57 -0.56
C GLY A 135 -10.28 -10.97 -1.78
N LEU A 136 -9.64 -11.69 -2.70
CA LEU A 136 -10.32 -12.25 -3.86
C LEU A 136 -11.13 -13.50 -3.48
N LYS A 137 -12.29 -13.65 -4.09
CA LYS A 137 -13.02 -14.92 -4.07
C LYS A 137 -12.19 -15.99 -4.80
N PRO A 138 -12.26 -17.26 -4.36
CA PRO A 138 -11.53 -18.33 -5.03
C PRO A 138 -11.84 -18.40 -6.54
N GLY A 139 -10.80 -18.52 -7.36
CA GLY A 139 -10.94 -18.60 -8.82
C GLY A 139 -11.24 -17.27 -9.53
N LYS A 140 -11.17 -16.14 -8.82
CA LYS A 140 -11.36 -14.81 -9.40
C LYS A 140 -10.05 -14.05 -9.56
N THR A 141 -10.00 -13.21 -10.59
CA THR A 141 -8.83 -12.37 -10.92
C THR A 141 -8.96 -10.95 -10.36
N GLY A 142 -10.18 -10.49 -10.06
CA GLY A 142 -10.44 -9.14 -9.55
C GLY A 142 -10.51 -8.05 -10.63
N LEU A 143 -10.35 -8.42 -11.91
CA LEU A 143 -10.40 -7.50 -13.05
C LEU A 143 -11.80 -7.42 -13.69
N ASP A 144 -12.64 -8.44 -13.49
CA ASP A 144 -13.91 -8.56 -14.21
C ASP A 144 -15.03 -7.75 -13.54
N SER A 145 -15.13 -7.80 -12.21
CA SER A 145 -16.18 -7.08 -11.48
C SER A 145 -15.84 -6.86 -10.00
N GLU A 146 -16.48 -5.86 -9.39
CA GLU A 146 -16.41 -5.63 -7.93
C GLU A 146 -16.91 -6.84 -7.13
N ALA A 147 -17.78 -7.67 -7.71
CA ALA A 147 -18.30 -8.88 -7.08
C ALA A 147 -17.25 -9.98 -6.90
N ASP A 148 -16.07 -9.85 -7.50
CA ASP A 148 -14.95 -10.79 -7.32
C ASP A 148 -14.27 -10.66 -5.95
N TRP A 149 -14.51 -9.54 -5.26
CA TRP A 149 -13.90 -9.25 -3.98
C TRP A 149 -14.80 -9.68 -2.81
N LYS A 150 -14.18 -9.98 -1.67
CA LYS A 150 -14.85 -10.25 -0.39
C LYS A 150 -14.03 -9.67 0.76
N VAL A 151 -14.70 -9.31 1.84
CA VAL A 151 -14.04 -8.99 3.10
C VAL A 151 -13.74 -10.29 3.84
N GLU A 152 -12.49 -10.50 4.20
CA GLU A 152 -12.07 -11.57 5.09
C GLU A 152 -11.83 -10.99 6.49
N ILE A 153 -12.37 -11.66 7.51
CA ILE A 153 -12.16 -11.30 8.91
C ILE A 153 -11.79 -12.55 9.70
N ASN A 154 -10.59 -12.57 10.28
CA ASN A 154 -10.09 -13.72 11.02
C ASN A 154 -9.15 -13.27 12.15
N GLY A 155 -8.71 -14.20 12.99
CA GLY A 155 -7.88 -13.88 14.14
C GLY A 155 -7.48 -15.11 14.95
N ASP A 156 -6.52 -14.90 15.83
CA ASP A 156 -5.90 -15.88 16.70
C ASP A 156 -5.95 -15.36 18.14
N ASP A 157 -6.50 -16.16 19.05
CA ASP A 157 -6.64 -15.81 20.46
C ASP A 157 -5.31 -15.92 21.24
N ASP A 158 -4.34 -16.68 20.73
CA ASP A 158 -3.05 -16.97 21.40
C ASP A 158 -3.22 -17.39 22.88
N GLY A 159 -4.22 -18.22 23.18
CA GLY A 159 -4.52 -18.67 24.54
C GLY A 159 -5.44 -17.76 25.36
N GLU A 160 -5.63 -16.49 24.95
CA GLU A 160 -6.63 -15.58 25.53
C GLU A 160 -8.00 -15.80 24.87
N LYS A 161 -8.66 -16.91 25.22
CA LYS A 161 -9.94 -17.30 24.59
C LYS A 161 -10.95 -16.15 24.54
N GLY A 162 -11.46 -15.87 23.34
CA GLY A 162 -12.41 -14.80 23.04
C GLY A 162 -11.78 -13.43 22.77
N GLY A 163 -10.47 -13.27 22.93
CA GLY A 163 -9.77 -12.00 22.70
C GLY A 163 -9.85 -11.53 21.25
N SER A 164 -9.59 -12.42 20.28
CA SER A 164 -9.63 -12.07 18.86
C SER A 164 -11.03 -11.68 18.41
N THR A 165 -12.09 -12.25 19.02
CA THR A 165 -13.48 -11.87 18.76
C THR A 165 -13.73 -10.40 19.10
N ILE A 166 -13.20 -9.91 20.22
CA ILE A 166 -13.31 -8.49 20.60
C ILE A 166 -12.61 -7.60 19.58
N ILE A 167 -11.42 -7.98 19.11
CA ILE A 167 -10.68 -7.19 18.12
C ILE A 167 -11.42 -7.17 16.77
N LYS A 168 -12.01 -8.31 16.35
CA LYS A 168 -12.86 -8.41 15.15
C LYS A 168 -14.08 -7.49 15.24
N GLU A 169 -14.71 -7.42 16.41
CA GLU A 169 -15.81 -6.49 16.67
C GLU A 169 -15.37 -5.03 16.53
N VAL A 170 -14.22 -4.65 17.10
CA VAL A 170 -13.64 -3.31 16.95
C VAL A 170 -13.41 -2.98 15.48
N LEU A 171 -12.71 -3.84 14.74
CA LEU A 171 -12.45 -3.66 13.30
C LEU A 171 -13.74 -3.49 12.49
N THR A 172 -14.81 -4.19 12.88
CA THR A 172 -16.10 -4.11 12.18
C THR A 172 -16.87 -2.85 12.54
N GLN A 173 -16.97 -2.53 13.83
CA GLN A 173 -17.77 -1.40 14.34
C GLN A 173 -17.14 -0.05 14.02
N GLU A 174 -15.81 0.04 14.01
CA GLU A 174 -15.07 1.26 13.72
C GLU A 174 -14.62 1.36 12.25
N GLY A 175 -15.01 0.40 11.40
CA GLY A 175 -14.77 0.46 9.96
C GLY A 175 -13.34 0.17 9.52
N GLY A 176 -12.51 -0.48 10.34
CA GLY A 176 -11.16 -0.91 9.97
C GLY A 176 -11.18 -1.97 8.86
N VAL A 177 -10.77 -1.58 7.65
CA VAL A 177 -10.54 -2.47 6.48
C VAL A 177 -9.06 -2.39 6.10
N ASP A 178 -8.50 -3.51 5.67
CA ASP A 178 -7.09 -3.67 5.33
C ASP A 178 -6.16 -3.34 6.50
N VAL A 179 -6.56 -3.80 7.69
CA VAL A 179 -5.86 -3.57 8.96
C VAL A 179 -5.74 -4.87 9.74
N ALA A 180 -4.58 -5.06 10.38
CA ALA A 180 -4.36 -6.05 11.42
C ALA A 180 -4.06 -5.35 12.75
N ILE A 181 -4.55 -5.93 13.84
CA ILE A 181 -4.30 -5.48 15.20
C ILE A 181 -3.79 -6.67 16.01
N VAL A 182 -2.74 -6.45 16.78
CA VAL A 182 -2.23 -7.38 17.78
C VAL A 182 -2.34 -6.73 19.14
N VAL A 183 -2.98 -7.38 20.11
CA VAL A 183 -3.07 -6.94 21.49
C VAL A 183 -2.23 -7.87 22.35
N SER A 184 -1.16 -7.31 22.89
CA SER A 184 -0.28 -7.97 23.84
C SER A 184 -0.88 -7.86 25.24
N ARG A 185 -1.00 -8.99 25.94
CA ARG A 185 -1.35 -9.03 27.37
C ARG A 185 -0.19 -9.61 28.17
N LEU A 186 0.26 -8.84 29.14
CA LEU A 186 1.17 -9.30 30.20
C LEU A 186 0.34 -9.63 31.43
N TYR A 187 0.34 -10.88 31.87
CA TYR A 187 -0.41 -11.31 33.05
C TYR A 187 0.24 -10.81 34.35
N GLY A 188 -0.55 -10.12 35.17
CA GLY A 188 -0.10 -9.54 36.44
C GLY A 188 -0.18 -10.45 37.66
N GLY A 189 -0.56 -11.72 37.52
CA GLY A 189 -0.75 -12.64 38.64
C GLY A 189 -2.21 -12.79 39.11
N VAL A 190 -3.14 -11.93 38.68
CA VAL A 190 -4.56 -11.99 39.05
C VAL A 190 -5.47 -12.14 37.84
N MET A 191 -6.42 -13.08 37.92
CA MET A 191 -7.42 -13.29 36.88
C MET A 191 -8.41 -12.11 36.84
N LEU A 192 -8.42 -11.37 35.72
CA LEU A 192 -9.30 -10.21 35.57
C LEU A 192 -10.75 -10.58 35.24
N GLY A 193 -11.02 -11.83 34.84
CA GLY A 193 -12.33 -12.26 34.36
C GLY A 193 -12.75 -11.50 33.09
N PRO A 194 -14.05 -11.21 32.90
CA PRO A 194 -14.56 -10.50 31.72
C PRO A 194 -13.98 -9.09 31.51
N VAL A 195 -13.49 -8.44 32.58
CA VAL A 195 -12.96 -7.06 32.52
C VAL A 195 -11.81 -6.93 31.52
N ARG A 196 -10.99 -7.97 31.34
CA ARG A 196 -9.89 -7.98 30.35
C ARG A 196 -10.36 -7.69 28.92
N PHE A 197 -11.58 -8.08 28.57
CA PHE A 197 -12.12 -7.85 27.22
C PHE A 197 -12.41 -6.37 26.97
N ASN A 198 -12.77 -5.62 28.02
CA ASN A 198 -12.91 -4.17 27.92
C ASN A 198 -11.55 -3.51 27.68
N HIS A 199 -10.48 -4.01 28.32
CA HIS A 199 -9.12 -3.51 28.12
C HIS A 199 -8.61 -3.82 26.71
N ILE A 200 -8.84 -5.05 26.22
CA ILE A 200 -8.52 -5.44 24.83
C ILE A 200 -9.23 -4.51 23.83
N ARG A 201 -10.53 -4.25 24.04
CA ARG A 201 -11.30 -3.33 23.20
C ARG A 201 -10.70 -1.92 23.21
N ALA A 202 -10.44 -1.37 24.39
CA ALA A 202 -9.94 -0.01 24.55
C ALA A 202 -8.59 0.18 23.85
N CYS A 203 -7.64 -0.73 24.08
CA CYS A 203 -6.34 -0.67 23.41
C CYS A 203 -6.47 -0.84 21.89
N ALA A 204 -7.26 -1.81 21.42
CA ALA A 204 -7.46 -2.05 19.99
C ALA A 204 -8.08 -0.84 19.27
N SER A 205 -9.13 -0.24 19.86
CA SER A 205 -9.79 0.97 19.36
C SER A 205 -8.80 2.14 19.25
N GLN A 206 -8.00 2.35 20.29
CA GLN A 206 -7.00 3.42 20.30
C GLN A 206 -5.92 3.21 19.22
N ALA A 207 -5.41 1.98 19.06
CA ALA A 207 -4.41 1.68 18.04
C ALA A 207 -4.96 1.81 16.62
N LEU A 208 -6.21 1.36 16.39
CA LEU A 208 -6.91 1.51 15.11
C LEU A 208 -7.08 2.99 14.75
N SER A 209 -7.61 3.80 15.67
CA SER A 209 -7.77 5.24 15.47
C SER A 209 -6.44 5.92 15.09
N ARG A 210 -5.36 5.60 15.80
CA ARG A 210 -4.02 6.13 15.49
C ARG A 210 -3.52 5.72 14.11
N LEU A 211 -3.77 4.47 13.70
CA LEU A 211 -3.39 3.99 12.37
C LEU A 211 -4.15 4.71 11.26
N LEU A 212 -5.47 4.87 11.41
CA LEU A 212 -6.30 5.55 10.42
C LEU A 212 -5.88 7.02 10.27
N SER A 213 -5.61 7.74 11.36
CA SER A 213 -5.05 9.09 11.31
C SER A 213 -3.68 9.14 10.62
N ALA A 214 -2.79 8.18 10.90
CA ALA A 214 -1.47 8.13 10.25
C ALA A 214 -1.58 7.90 8.73
N GLN A 215 -2.50 7.03 8.30
CA GLN A 215 -2.80 6.80 6.88
C GLN A 215 -3.40 8.05 6.23
N ASN A 216 -4.36 8.70 6.88
CA ASN A 216 -4.98 9.93 6.37
C ASN A 216 -3.93 11.04 6.19
N LEU A 217 -3.07 11.25 7.19
CA LEU A 217 -1.97 12.21 7.10
C LEU A 217 -1.05 11.90 5.91
N SER A 218 -0.66 10.63 5.72
CA SER A 218 0.15 10.22 4.55
C SER A 218 -0.52 10.58 3.22
N ASN A 219 -1.82 10.36 3.10
CA ASN A 219 -2.59 10.72 1.90
C ASN A 219 -2.65 12.23 1.68
N LEU A 220 -2.88 13.02 2.74
CA LEU A 220 -2.86 14.48 2.67
C LEU A 220 -1.48 15.01 2.25
N LEU A 221 -0.40 14.44 2.75
CA LEU A 221 0.96 14.82 2.36
C LEU A 221 1.25 14.52 0.89
N ALA A 222 0.83 13.35 0.40
CA ALA A 222 0.94 13.01 -1.02
C ALA A 222 0.13 13.97 -1.90
N ARG A 223 -1.09 14.32 -1.47
CA ARG A 223 -1.94 15.29 -2.15
C ARG A 223 -1.33 16.69 -2.18
N LEU A 224 -0.74 17.14 -1.08
CA LEU A 224 -0.01 18.42 -1.03
C LEU A 224 1.13 18.46 -2.04
N ALA A 225 1.90 17.37 -2.13
CA ALA A 225 3.00 17.28 -3.09
C ALA A 225 2.50 17.35 -4.54
N SER A 226 1.39 16.68 -4.88
CA SER A 226 0.80 16.77 -6.23
C SER A 226 0.35 18.21 -6.54
N LEU A 227 -0.36 18.84 -5.60
CA LEU A 227 -0.86 20.20 -5.77
C LEU A 227 0.27 21.21 -5.95
N ASP A 228 1.41 21.03 -5.27
CA ASP A 228 2.57 21.89 -5.44
C ASP A 228 3.17 21.79 -6.85
N VAL A 229 3.23 20.58 -7.42
CA VAL A 229 3.68 20.36 -8.80
C VAL A 229 2.69 20.96 -9.81
N GLU A 230 1.39 20.79 -9.58
CA GLU A 230 0.34 21.40 -10.41
C GLU A 230 0.45 22.93 -10.35
N ILE A 231 0.46 23.55 -9.17
CA ILE A 231 0.61 25.00 -9.01
C ILE A 231 1.88 25.52 -9.69
N ALA A 232 2.98 24.78 -9.59
CA ALA A 232 4.24 25.10 -10.24
C ALA A 232 4.10 25.15 -11.78
N SER A 233 3.34 24.25 -12.40
CA SER A 233 3.10 24.27 -13.85
C SER A 233 2.20 25.45 -14.30
N TYR A 234 1.43 26.02 -13.37
CA TYR A 234 0.65 27.24 -13.60
C TYR A 234 1.39 28.54 -13.30
N SER A 235 2.54 28.48 -12.63
CA SER A 235 3.35 29.65 -12.28
C SER A 235 4.39 29.95 -13.35
N SER A 236 4.45 31.19 -13.83
CA SER A 236 5.48 31.64 -14.78
C SER A 236 6.88 31.77 -14.17
N SER A 237 7.00 31.73 -12.84
CA SER A 237 8.28 31.83 -12.14
C SER A 237 9.03 30.49 -12.06
N PRO A 238 10.35 30.46 -12.29
CA PRO A 238 11.16 29.25 -12.15
C PRO A 238 11.05 28.71 -10.72
N VAL A 239 10.69 27.44 -10.62
CA VAL A 239 10.37 26.78 -9.35
C VAL A 239 11.66 26.47 -8.61
N LYS A 240 11.83 27.05 -7.41
CA LYS A 240 12.83 26.54 -6.47
C LYS A 240 12.31 25.19 -5.96
N PRO A 241 13.07 24.09 -6.05
CA PRO A 241 12.60 22.80 -5.59
C PRO A 241 12.21 22.89 -4.11
N ALA A 242 11.00 22.42 -3.80
CA ALA A 242 10.53 22.32 -2.42
C ALA A 242 11.57 21.54 -1.59
N PRO A 243 11.93 22.00 -0.38
CA PRO A 243 12.78 21.23 0.52
C PRO A 243 12.19 19.84 0.74
N LYS A 244 13.02 18.80 0.74
CA LYS A 244 12.59 17.39 0.91
C LYS A 244 11.77 17.18 2.19
N ASP A 245 11.99 18.01 3.21
CA ASP A 245 11.34 17.91 4.52
C ASP A 245 10.27 18.99 4.76
N GLN A 246 9.77 19.66 3.72
CA GLN A 246 8.81 20.77 3.85
C GLN A 246 7.58 20.40 4.70
N TYR A 247 7.17 19.14 4.68
CA TYR A 247 6.00 18.65 5.37
C TYR A 247 6.26 17.63 6.50
N ALA A 248 7.52 17.41 6.88
CA ALA A 248 7.90 16.31 7.78
C ALA A 248 7.27 16.39 9.19
N ALA A 249 6.89 17.59 9.66
CA ALA A 249 6.39 17.83 11.01
C ALA A 249 4.95 18.36 11.04
N LEU A 250 4.14 18.08 10.01
CA LEU A 250 2.74 18.52 9.97
C LEU A 250 1.84 17.59 10.77
N ASP A 251 0.91 18.21 11.50
CA ASP A 251 -0.27 17.51 12.03
C ASP A 251 -1.36 17.37 10.94
N GLU A 252 -2.31 16.47 11.19
CA GLU A 252 -3.42 16.17 10.28
C GLU A 252 -4.27 17.41 9.96
N ALA A 253 -4.68 18.17 10.98
CA ALA A 253 -5.55 19.35 10.80
C ALA A 253 -4.88 20.47 9.99
N LYS A 254 -3.58 20.68 10.16
CA LYS A 254 -2.78 21.64 9.40
C LYS A 254 -2.56 21.16 7.98
N ALA A 255 -2.33 19.87 7.78
CA ALA A 255 -2.25 19.28 6.44
C ALA A 255 -3.55 19.50 5.66
N GLU A 256 -4.72 19.25 6.26
CA GLU A 256 -6.02 19.51 5.62
C GLU A 256 -6.21 20.99 5.24
N ARG A 257 -5.87 21.92 6.14
CA ARG A 257 -5.96 23.36 5.87
C ARG A 257 -5.07 23.77 4.71
N LEU A 258 -3.86 23.20 4.63
CA LEU A 258 -2.92 23.46 3.55
C LEU A 258 -3.41 22.88 2.23
N VAL A 259 -3.99 21.68 2.21
CA VAL A 259 -4.58 21.09 1.00
C VAL A 259 -5.65 22.03 0.44
N LYS A 260 -6.60 22.46 1.28
CA LYS A 260 -7.66 23.40 0.89
C LYS A 260 -7.11 24.73 0.36
N ALA A 261 -6.06 25.26 1.01
CA ALA A 261 -5.42 26.50 0.57
C ALA A 261 -4.73 26.35 -0.80
N ARG A 262 -4.08 25.20 -1.05
CA ARG A 262 -3.41 24.89 -2.32
C ARG A 262 -4.41 24.64 -3.43
N GLU A 263 -5.48 23.90 -3.17
CA GLU A 263 -6.59 23.70 -4.11
C GLU A 263 -7.20 25.03 -4.55
N LYS A 264 -7.51 25.91 -3.59
CA LYS A 264 -8.03 27.26 -3.90
C LYS A 264 -7.03 28.11 -4.71
N ARG A 265 -5.73 28.00 -4.42
CA ARG A 265 -4.69 28.67 -5.21
C ARG A 265 -4.63 28.16 -6.64
N LEU A 266 -4.68 26.83 -6.82
CA LEU A 266 -4.68 26.21 -8.14
C LEU A 266 -5.91 26.66 -8.94
N GLU A 267 -7.10 26.66 -8.33
CA GLU A 267 -8.34 27.14 -8.94
C GLU A 267 -8.21 28.58 -9.46
N LEU A 268 -7.66 29.49 -8.65
CA LEU A 268 -7.44 30.88 -9.06
C LEU A 268 -6.45 31.00 -10.23
N LEU A 269 -5.38 30.19 -10.24
CA LEU A 269 -4.40 30.18 -11.32
C LEU A 269 -4.98 29.63 -12.62
N VAL A 270 -5.74 28.54 -12.55
CA VAL A 270 -6.45 27.96 -13.70
C VAL A 270 -7.43 28.97 -14.28
N LYS A 271 -8.20 29.65 -13.42
CA LYS A 271 -9.14 30.69 -13.85
C LYS A 271 -8.42 31.85 -14.53
N LYS A 272 -7.30 32.30 -13.97
CA LYS A 272 -6.48 33.37 -14.55
C LYS A 272 -5.94 32.99 -15.93
N ARG A 273 -5.37 31.77 -16.08
CA ARG A 273 -4.88 31.28 -17.37
C ARG A 273 -6.00 31.23 -18.42
N ARG A 274 -7.19 30.75 -18.05
CA ARG A 274 -8.34 30.74 -18.96
C ARG A 274 -8.72 32.15 -19.42
N GLN A 275 -8.71 33.13 -18.52
CA GLN A 275 -8.99 34.52 -18.88
C GLN A 275 -7.95 35.08 -19.85
N GLU A 276 -6.67 34.80 -19.61
CA GLU A 276 -5.57 35.18 -20.52
C GLU A 276 -5.72 34.52 -21.90
N GLU A 277 -6.09 33.23 -21.97
CA GLU A 277 -6.38 32.52 -23.22
C GLU A 277 -7.59 33.11 -23.97
N GLU A 278 -8.68 33.41 -23.27
CA GLU A 278 -9.87 34.06 -23.84
C GLU A 278 -9.56 35.47 -24.37
N GLU A 279 -8.72 36.23 -23.66
CA GLU A 279 -8.27 37.55 -24.09
C GLU A 279 -7.38 37.47 -25.34
N LEU A 280 -6.47 36.50 -25.41
CA LEU A 280 -5.65 36.23 -26.59
C LEU A 280 -6.51 35.87 -27.81
N TRP A 281 -7.53 35.04 -27.63
CA TRP A 281 -8.48 34.71 -28.70
C TRP A 281 -9.28 35.90 -29.21
N ARG A 282 -9.77 36.76 -28.31
CA ARG A 282 -10.43 38.01 -28.72
C ARG A 282 -9.51 38.93 -29.50
N GLU A 283 -8.23 38.94 -29.18
CA GLU A 283 -7.26 39.78 -29.88
C GLU A 283 -6.91 39.24 -31.27
N VAL A 284 -6.81 37.91 -31.43
CA VAL A 284 -6.66 37.27 -32.75
C VAL A 284 -7.86 37.57 -33.64
N GLU A 285 -9.09 37.41 -33.12
CA GLU A 285 -10.31 37.75 -33.87
C GLU A 285 -10.34 39.23 -34.31
N ARG A 286 -9.90 40.15 -33.44
CA ARG A 286 -9.81 41.58 -33.76
C ARG A 286 -8.82 41.84 -34.90
N GLN A 287 -7.64 41.21 -34.85
CA GLN A 287 -6.60 41.36 -35.87
C GLN A 287 -7.02 40.76 -37.21
N GLU A 288 -7.73 39.63 -37.22
CA GLU A 288 -8.32 39.05 -38.42
C GLU A 288 -9.38 39.97 -39.04
N ALA A 289 -10.26 40.55 -38.21
CA ALA A 289 -11.26 41.51 -38.67
C ALA A 289 -10.63 42.79 -39.26
N GLU A 290 -9.58 43.33 -38.62
CA GLU A 290 -8.84 44.49 -39.12
C GLU A 290 -8.07 44.17 -40.41
N GLY A 291 -7.46 42.98 -40.49
CA GLY A 291 -6.77 42.48 -41.69
C GLY A 291 -7.70 42.31 -42.90
N ASN A 292 -8.95 41.92 -42.67
CA ASN A 292 -9.97 41.76 -43.71
C ASN A 292 -10.66 43.09 -44.11
N SER A 293 -10.35 44.19 -43.41
CA SER A 293 -10.94 45.53 -43.65
C SER A 293 -10.01 46.51 -44.38
N LYS A 294 -8.75 46.13 -44.64
CA LYS A 294 -7.88 46.94 -45.52
C LYS A 294 -8.42 46.89 -46.96
N PRO A 295 -8.72 48.04 -47.59
CA PRO A 295 -9.14 48.04 -48.98
C PRO A 295 -8.02 47.48 -49.83
N VAL A 296 -8.33 46.49 -50.66
CA VAL A 296 -7.52 46.19 -51.84
C VAL A 296 -7.58 47.44 -52.72
N GLU A 297 -6.54 48.29 -52.68
CA GLU A 297 -6.35 49.30 -53.70
C GLU A 297 -6.25 48.57 -55.04
N LYS A 298 -7.26 48.76 -55.90
CA LYS A 298 -7.23 48.34 -57.29
C LYS A 298 -6.02 49.01 -57.97
N ALA A 299 -4.93 48.28 -58.08
CA ALA A 299 -3.95 48.51 -59.13
C ALA A 299 -4.52 47.92 -60.42
N GLU A 300 -5.17 48.75 -61.23
CA GLU A 300 -5.41 48.44 -62.64
C GLU A 300 -4.05 48.46 -63.36
N GLY A 301 -3.58 47.28 -63.80
CA GLY A 301 -2.32 47.20 -64.53
C GLY A 301 -1.82 45.79 -64.83
N ALA A 302 -2.46 45.15 -65.82
CA ALA A 302 -1.89 44.18 -66.77
C ALA A 302 -1.27 42.84 -66.27
N GLY A 303 -1.95 41.75 -66.62
CA GLY A 303 -1.34 40.68 -67.43
C GLY A 303 -0.68 39.50 -66.71
N GLU A 304 -1.40 38.38 -66.69
CA GLU A 304 -0.91 37.00 -66.82
C GLU A 304 0.16 36.48 -65.83
N ARG A 305 -0.31 35.73 -64.81
CA ARG A 305 0.11 34.35 -64.47
C ARG A 305 -0.38 33.97 -63.07
N GLU A 306 -1.64 33.57 -62.99
CA GLU A 306 -2.17 32.77 -61.90
C GLU A 306 -2.03 31.32 -62.36
N ASP A 307 -1.18 30.50 -61.71
CA ASP A 307 -1.24 29.02 -61.67
C ASP A 307 0.04 28.38 -61.05
N GLU A 308 0.72 28.97 -60.05
CA GLU A 308 1.87 28.28 -59.40
C GLU A 308 1.94 28.37 -57.86
N ALA A 309 1.13 29.20 -57.20
CA ALA A 309 1.26 29.41 -55.74
C ALA A 309 0.38 28.49 -54.87
N GLN A 310 -0.69 27.92 -55.41
CA GLN A 310 -1.61 27.04 -54.65
C GLN A 310 -1.08 25.60 -54.52
N ASN A 311 -0.13 25.18 -55.36
CA ASN A 311 0.46 23.84 -55.30
C ASN A 311 1.57 23.72 -54.24
N ALA A 312 2.20 24.83 -53.86
CA ALA A 312 3.29 24.82 -52.89
C ALA A 312 2.78 24.59 -51.45
N SER A 313 1.66 25.20 -51.05
CA SER A 313 1.17 25.08 -49.66
C SER A 313 0.53 23.72 -49.36
N SER A 314 -0.09 23.07 -50.36
CA SER A 314 -0.65 21.73 -50.19
C SER A 314 0.42 20.65 -50.06
N GLN A 315 1.54 20.80 -50.78
CA GLN A 315 2.66 19.84 -50.73
C GLN A 315 3.41 19.85 -49.38
N VAL A 316 3.44 20.97 -48.64
CA VAL A 316 4.09 21.01 -47.31
C VAL A 316 3.24 20.32 -46.25
N TYR A 317 1.91 20.44 -46.31
CA TYR A 317 1.01 19.75 -45.37
C TYR A 317 0.93 18.24 -45.64
N GLU A 318 1.02 17.82 -46.89
CA GLU A 318 1.02 16.40 -47.27
C GLU A 318 2.36 15.71 -46.94
N ALA A 319 3.49 16.42 -47.06
CA ALA A 319 4.81 15.91 -46.65
C ALA A 319 4.97 15.77 -45.12
N LEU A 320 4.36 16.66 -44.33
CA LEU A 320 4.33 16.56 -42.86
C LEU A 320 3.42 15.42 -42.37
N ALA A 321 2.31 15.17 -43.07
CA ALA A 321 1.42 14.04 -42.77
C ALA A 321 2.08 12.68 -43.09
N GLN A 322 2.84 12.59 -44.19
CA GLN A 322 3.55 11.35 -44.56
C GLN A 322 4.67 10.99 -43.56
N ALA A 323 5.41 11.99 -43.07
CA ALA A 323 6.47 11.79 -42.07
C ALA A 323 5.94 11.28 -40.71
N ALA A 324 4.68 11.57 -40.36
CA ALA A 324 4.03 11.08 -39.14
C ALA A 324 3.56 9.61 -39.25
N VAL A 325 3.33 9.11 -40.47
CA VAL A 325 2.91 7.72 -40.73
C VAL A 325 4.12 6.79 -40.78
N ASP A 326 5.27 7.27 -41.27
CA ASP A 326 6.50 6.48 -41.34
C ASP A 326 7.13 6.23 -39.96
N ASP A 327 7.02 7.17 -39.01
CA ASP A 327 7.51 6.99 -37.62
C ASP A 327 6.65 5.99 -36.83
N ALA A 328 5.34 5.90 -37.13
CA ALA A 328 4.45 4.90 -36.56
C ALA A 328 4.72 3.47 -37.08
N SER A 329 5.36 3.33 -38.25
CA SER A 329 5.69 2.03 -38.85
C SER A 329 6.99 1.39 -38.30
N ALA A 330 7.81 2.16 -37.58
CA ALA A 330 9.06 1.68 -36.98
C ALA A 330 8.88 0.98 -35.61
N GLN A 331 7.68 1.01 -35.03
CA GLN A 331 7.36 0.35 -33.76
C GLN A 331 6.09 -0.52 -33.87
N GLY A 332 6.14 -1.64 -34.59
CA GLY A 332 4.97 -2.51 -34.64
C GLY A 332 5.06 -3.74 -35.52
N ALA A 333 6.13 -4.52 -35.46
CA ALA A 333 6.11 -5.88 -35.99
C ALA A 333 5.48 -6.83 -34.96
N GLY A 334 4.30 -7.38 -35.29
CA GLY A 334 3.93 -8.73 -34.85
C GLY A 334 2.50 -8.89 -34.31
N PHE A 335 1.58 -9.32 -35.18
CA PHE A 335 0.87 -10.61 -35.09
C PHE A 335 -0.57 -10.50 -35.62
N LEU A 336 -0.81 -11.09 -36.79
CA LEU A 336 -2.10 -11.21 -37.47
C LEU A 336 -3.04 -12.18 -36.73
N PRO A 337 -4.35 -12.08 -36.97
CA PRO A 337 -5.04 -13.24 -37.51
C PRO A 337 -5.81 -12.92 -38.78
N GLU A 338 -5.85 -13.93 -39.65
CA GLU A 338 -6.47 -13.89 -40.96
C GLU A 338 -7.99 -13.83 -40.95
N ASP A 339 -8.44 -13.25 -42.06
CA ASP A 339 -9.74 -13.11 -42.67
C ASP A 339 -10.64 -14.36 -42.62
N ASN A 340 -11.96 -14.13 -42.61
CA ASN A 340 -12.84 -14.56 -43.71
C ASN A 340 -14.32 -14.30 -43.39
N GLY A 341 -15.01 -13.64 -44.33
CA GLY A 341 -16.41 -13.97 -44.60
C GLY A 341 -17.42 -12.82 -44.64
N ALA A 342 -17.16 -11.82 -45.47
CA ALA A 342 -18.05 -11.32 -46.52
C ALA A 342 -19.60 -11.48 -46.38
N VAL A 343 -20.29 -10.33 -46.55
CA VAL A 343 -21.50 -10.12 -47.40
C VAL A 343 -22.83 -10.59 -46.77
N GLU A 344 -23.95 -9.84 -46.72
CA GLU A 344 -24.56 -8.91 -47.67
C GLU A 344 -25.62 -8.01 -47.01
N VAL A 345 -25.78 -6.84 -47.64
CA VAL A 345 -26.90 -5.89 -47.76
C VAL A 345 -28.31 -6.36 -47.36
N GLY A 346 -29.11 -5.49 -46.71
CA GLY A 346 -30.56 -5.69 -46.63
C GLY A 346 -31.35 -4.65 -45.84
N THR A 347 -31.80 -3.62 -46.54
CA THR A 347 -32.78 -2.55 -46.22
C THR A 347 -34.04 -2.91 -45.42
N GLY A 348 -34.59 -1.91 -44.69
CA GLY A 348 -36.03 -1.76 -44.36
C GLY A 348 -36.35 -1.83 -42.86
N VAL A 349 -36.67 -0.72 -42.14
CA VAL A 349 -37.99 -0.07 -42.04
C VAL A 349 -39.09 -1.14 -41.83
N VAL A 350 -39.80 -1.28 -40.69
CA VAL A 350 -40.76 -0.37 -40.04
C VAL A 350 -41.23 -0.93 -38.67
N ALA A 351 -41.80 -0.04 -37.84
CA ALA A 351 -42.96 -0.24 -36.95
C ALA A 351 -42.78 -0.84 -35.53
N SER A 352 -42.80 0.10 -34.57
CA SER A 352 -43.62 0.13 -33.35
C SER A 352 -44.58 -1.05 -33.06
N ARG A 353 -44.51 -1.62 -31.85
CA ARG A 353 -45.70 -1.89 -31.02
C ARG A 353 -45.36 -2.10 -29.54
N ALA A 354 -46.10 -1.39 -28.70
CA ALA A 354 -46.13 -1.53 -27.25
C ALA A 354 -46.96 -2.76 -26.81
N GLU A 355 -46.54 -3.42 -25.73
CA GLU A 355 -47.43 -4.28 -24.92
C GLU A 355 -46.86 -4.36 -23.49
N ARG A 356 -47.42 -3.60 -22.53
CA ARG A 356 -48.52 -3.96 -21.61
C ARG A 356 -48.22 -5.13 -20.65
N ALA A 357 -47.91 -4.70 -19.43
CA ALA A 357 -48.32 -5.20 -18.12
C ALA A 357 -49.26 -6.43 -17.98
N ARG A 358 -48.95 -7.17 -16.90
CA ARG A 358 -49.75 -8.10 -16.06
C ARG A 358 -49.80 -9.57 -16.49
N LYS A 359 -49.13 -10.41 -15.69
CA LYS A 359 -49.84 -11.18 -14.65
C LYS A 359 -48.90 -11.53 -13.50
#